data_AF-A0A2I0AEV3-F1
#
_entry.id   AF-A0A2I0AEV3-F1
#
_cell.length_a   1.000
_cell.length_b   1.000
_cell.length_c   1.000
_cell.angle_alpha   90.00
_cell.angle_beta   90.00
_cell.angle_gamma   90.00
#
_symmetry.space_group_name_H-M   'P 1'
#
loop_
_entity.id
_entity.type
_entity.pdbx_description
1 polymer ?
#
loop_
_entity_poly.entity_id
_entity_poly.type
_entity_poly.pdbx_seq_one_letter_code
_entity_poly.pdbx_strand_id
1 'polypeptide(L)'
;MASWDQLGELANVGQLGGFGAAQLIGMIAHAASTARMHKKNCRQFAQHLKLIGNLLEQLKVSELKRYPETREPLEQLEDALRRSYVLVSSCQDRSYLYLLAMGWNIVYQFRKAQTEIDRYLKIIPLITLVDNARVRERLEHIDRDKREYTFDDEEKKVQDVLLNPDPSDSHKMILKKSLSCSYPNLKFDEALKEENEKLQIELQRSQSNMDIGQCEVIQRLIGVTEAVASSLPEKCTQHSNSRKVGKSHADSNDEKGHPYDGSYQFDKNAVSSSCRNMSTIPSGCDLISKESQGHDEWHSDLLGCCSEPYLCLKTFLYPCGTFSRVASVAKNRHITSAEACNDLMAYSLILSCCCYTCCVRRKLRQMLNITGGLCDDFLSHLMCCCCALVQEWREVEIRRIYGTEKTNTSPPTFQYMES
;
A
#
# COMPACT_ATOMS: atom_id res chain seq x y z
N MET A 1 -3.45 8.21 5.51
CA MET A 1 -4.09 6.88 5.43
C MET A 1 -5.39 6.96 6.19
N ALA A 2 -6.50 7.22 5.49
CA ALA A 2 -7.80 7.25 6.12
C ALA A 2 -8.19 5.83 6.52
N SER A 3 -8.80 5.71 7.70
CA SER A 3 -9.07 4.43 8.31
C SER A 3 -10.34 3.84 7.70
N TRP A 4 -10.33 2.54 7.39
CA TRP A 4 -11.57 1.78 7.18
C TRP A 4 -12.58 1.92 8.33
N ASP A 5 -12.13 2.40 9.50
CA ASP A 5 -12.98 2.78 10.62
C ASP A 5 -14.01 3.88 10.22
N GLN A 6 -13.71 4.75 9.24
CA GLN A 6 -14.63 5.80 8.74
C GLN A 6 -15.61 5.29 7.66
N LEU A 7 -15.25 4.26 6.88
CA LEU A 7 -16.20 3.60 5.96
C LEU A 7 -17.27 2.78 6.69
N GLY A 8 -17.05 2.50 7.98
CA GLY A 8 -18.02 1.91 8.88
C GLY A 8 -19.00 2.91 9.50
N GLU A 9 -18.87 4.22 9.27
CA GLU A 9 -19.70 5.19 9.98
C GLU A 9 -21.14 5.29 9.44
N LEU A 10 -22.03 4.81 10.32
CA LEU A 10 -23.38 5.27 10.67
C LEU A 10 -24.58 4.70 9.92
N ALA A 11 -24.56 4.45 8.61
CA ALA A 11 -25.79 3.95 7.95
C ALA A 11 -26.09 2.47 8.26
N ASN A 12 -25.09 1.57 8.15
CA ASN A 12 -25.29 0.13 8.41
C ASN A 12 -24.97 -0.27 9.86
N VAL A 13 -24.02 0.38 10.54
CA VAL A 13 -23.65 0.00 11.92
C VAL A 13 -24.73 0.40 12.93
N GLY A 14 -25.39 1.56 12.74
CA GLY A 14 -26.51 1.99 13.59
C GLY A 14 -27.73 1.07 13.49
N GLN A 15 -28.01 0.53 12.29
CA GLN A 15 -29.07 -0.46 12.06
C GLN A 15 -28.78 -1.81 12.73
N LEU A 16 -27.52 -2.09 13.06
CA LEU A 16 -27.11 -3.28 13.81
C LEU A 16 -27.12 -3.05 15.33
N GLY A 17 -27.56 -1.88 15.77
CA GLY A 17 -27.75 -1.55 17.19
C GLY A 17 -28.77 -2.49 17.83
N GLY A 18 -28.42 -3.05 18.98
CA GLY A 18 -29.29 -3.97 19.73
C GLY A 18 -29.11 -5.46 19.38
N PHE A 19 -28.40 -5.81 18.31
CA PHE A 19 -28.01 -7.21 18.09
C PHE A 19 -26.89 -7.61 19.05
N GLY A 20 -27.08 -8.77 19.68
CA GLY A 20 -26.06 -9.39 20.53
C GLY A 20 -24.97 -10.12 19.72
N ALA A 21 -23.84 -10.41 20.37
CA ALA A 21 -22.69 -11.05 19.73
C ALA A 21 -23.02 -12.33 18.94
N ALA A 22 -23.87 -13.23 19.47
CA ALA A 22 -24.23 -14.47 18.78
C ALA A 22 -24.98 -14.23 17.46
N GLN A 23 -25.88 -13.24 17.43
CA GLN A 23 -26.62 -12.89 16.22
C GLN A 23 -25.72 -12.24 15.18
N LEU A 24 -24.82 -11.35 15.60
CA LEU A 24 -23.82 -10.74 14.72
C LEU A 24 -22.91 -11.80 14.09
N ILE A 25 -22.45 -12.79 14.85
CA ILE A 25 -21.65 -13.91 14.34
C ILE A 25 -22.43 -14.72 13.30
N GLY A 26 -23.72 -14.99 13.53
CA GLY A 26 -24.59 -15.64 12.56
C GLY A 26 -24.73 -14.86 11.25
N MET A 27 -24.93 -13.53 11.34
CA MET A 27 -25.00 -12.64 10.19
C MET A 27 -23.68 -12.60 9.41
N ILE A 28 -22.54 -12.54 10.11
CA ILE A 28 -21.21 -12.61 9.49
C ILE A 28 -21.00 -13.93 8.76
N ALA A 29 -21.39 -15.05 9.37
CA ALA A 29 -21.27 -16.36 8.73
C ALA A 29 -22.13 -16.45 7.46
N HIS A 30 -23.33 -15.87 7.48
CA HIS A 30 -24.17 -15.78 6.28
C HIS A 30 -23.53 -14.92 5.19
N ALA A 31 -23.09 -13.70 5.50
CA ALA A 31 -22.42 -12.81 4.56
C ALA A 31 -21.12 -13.44 3.99
N ALA A 32 -20.37 -14.18 4.80
CA ALA A 32 -19.18 -14.90 4.35
C ALA A 32 -19.51 -16.03 3.35
N SER A 33 -20.70 -16.64 3.46
CA SER A 33 -21.15 -17.69 2.54
C SER A 33 -21.56 -17.16 1.16
N THR A 34 -22.02 -15.91 1.11
CA THR A 34 -22.47 -15.21 -0.09
C THR A 34 -21.41 -14.30 -0.71
N ALA A 35 -20.23 -14.16 -0.08
CA ALA A 35 -19.14 -13.31 -0.55
C ALA A 35 -18.70 -13.62 -1.99
N ARG A 36 -18.57 -12.57 -2.80
CA ARG A 36 -18.11 -12.66 -4.20
C ARG A 36 -16.59 -12.59 -4.31
N MET A 37 -15.95 -11.79 -3.44
CA MET A 37 -14.50 -11.60 -3.34
C MET A 37 -13.95 -12.07 -2.00
N HIS A 38 -12.63 -12.28 -1.92
CA HIS A 38 -11.92 -12.69 -0.69
C HIS A 38 -12.58 -13.88 0.05
N LYS A 39 -13.12 -14.84 -0.70
CA LYS A 39 -13.94 -15.95 -0.17
C LYS A 39 -13.22 -16.76 0.90
N LYS A 40 -11.93 -17.05 0.70
CA LYS A 40 -11.10 -17.79 1.65
C LYS A 40 -10.99 -17.03 2.98
N ASN A 41 -10.66 -15.74 2.92
CA ASN A 41 -10.53 -14.88 4.11
C ASN A 41 -11.87 -14.76 4.85
N CYS A 42 -12.97 -14.51 4.14
CA CYS A 42 -14.31 -14.44 4.73
C CYS A 42 -14.69 -15.74 5.46
N ARG A 43 -14.44 -16.90 4.84
CA ARG A 43 -14.72 -18.22 5.43
C ARG A 43 -13.84 -18.49 6.66
N GLN A 44 -12.55 -18.21 6.58
CA GLN A 44 -11.62 -18.39 7.72
C GLN A 44 -12.02 -17.50 8.89
N PHE A 45 -12.36 -16.24 8.62
CA PHE A 45 -12.78 -15.30 9.64
C PHE A 45 -14.11 -15.74 10.28
N ALA A 46 -15.11 -16.13 9.49
CA ALA A 46 -16.37 -16.67 10.01
C ALA A 46 -16.18 -17.96 10.84
N GLN A 47 -15.26 -18.85 10.44
CA GLN A 47 -14.91 -20.04 11.21
C GLN A 47 -14.30 -19.68 12.57
N HIS A 48 -13.38 -18.72 12.59
CA HIS A 48 -12.79 -18.22 13.82
C HIS A 48 -13.86 -17.62 14.75
N LEU A 49 -14.73 -16.75 14.23
CA LEU A 49 -15.83 -16.18 15.00
C LEU A 49 -16.83 -17.22 15.50
N LYS A 50 -17.01 -18.35 14.81
CA LYS A 50 -17.84 -19.46 15.30
C LYS A 50 -17.25 -20.11 16.56
N LEU A 51 -15.92 -20.24 16.66
CA LEU A 51 -15.27 -20.72 17.88
C LEU A 51 -15.54 -19.77 19.06
N ILE A 52 -15.48 -18.47 18.78
CA ILE A 52 -15.80 -17.42 19.76
C ILE A 52 -17.27 -17.49 20.18
N GLY A 53 -18.19 -17.60 19.22
CA GLY A 53 -19.63 -17.75 19.50
C GLY A 53 -19.93 -18.92 20.45
N ASN A 54 -19.29 -20.07 20.21
CA ASN A 54 -19.41 -21.25 21.07
C ASN A 54 -18.88 -21.02 22.50
N LEU A 55 -17.86 -20.15 22.67
CA LEU A 55 -17.35 -19.76 23.98
C LEU A 55 -18.32 -18.79 24.67
N LEU A 56 -18.83 -17.79 23.95
CA LEU A 56 -19.78 -16.81 24.47
C LEU A 56 -21.09 -17.46 24.94
N GLU A 57 -21.58 -18.47 24.23
CA GLU A 57 -22.75 -19.25 24.64
C GLU A 57 -22.52 -19.95 26.00
N GLN A 58 -21.34 -20.55 26.19
CA GLN A 58 -20.99 -21.21 27.45
C GLN A 58 -20.80 -20.24 28.62
N LEU A 59 -20.27 -19.05 28.32
CA LEU A 59 -20.10 -17.98 29.30
C LEU A 59 -21.42 -17.30 29.68
N LYS A 60 -22.54 -17.68 29.02
CA LYS A 60 -23.85 -17.06 29.21
C LYS A 60 -23.76 -15.54 29.23
N VAL A 61 -23.27 -14.95 28.13
CA VAL A 61 -23.00 -13.51 28.01
C VAL A 61 -24.14 -12.60 28.51
N SER A 62 -25.40 -13.04 28.38
CA SER A 62 -26.56 -12.32 28.93
C SER A 62 -26.52 -12.11 30.45
N GLU A 63 -25.94 -13.04 31.21
CA GLU A 63 -25.71 -12.92 32.65
C GLU A 63 -24.53 -11.98 32.92
N LEU A 64 -23.46 -12.10 32.14
CA LEU A 64 -22.26 -11.24 32.25
C LEU A 64 -22.55 -9.77 31.99
N LYS A 65 -23.47 -9.43 31.08
CA LYS A 65 -23.85 -8.03 30.84
C LYS A 65 -24.48 -7.34 32.06
N ARG A 66 -24.92 -8.09 33.07
CA ARG A 66 -25.49 -7.52 34.31
C ARG A 66 -24.44 -6.93 35.23
N TYR A 67 -23.18 -7.36 35.11
CA TYR A 67 -22.09 -6.88 35.94
C TYR A 67 -21.39 -5.70 35.24
N PRO A 68 -21.18 -4.56 35.94
CA PRO A 68 -20.58 -3.38 35.33
C PRO A 68 -19.16 -3.64 34.82
N GLU A 69 -18.39 -4.51 35.48
CA GLU A 69 -16.99 -4.82 35.13
C GLU A 69 -16.87 -5.56 33.80
N THR A 70 -17.82 -6.42 33.45
CA THR A 70 -17.84 -7.18 32.19
C THR A 70 -18.64 -6.52 31.08
N ARG A 71 -19.48 -5.54 31.41
CA ARG A 71 -20.36 -4.89 30.45
C ARG A 71 -19.59 -4.15 29.35
N GLU A 72 -18.64 -3.30 29.72
CA GLU A 72 -17.89 -2.49 28.75
C GLU A 72 -17.08 -3.35 27.75
N PRO A 73 -16.29 -4.37 28.18
CA PRO A 73 -15.60 -5.26 27.24
C PRO A 73 -16.54 -6.03 26.30
N LEU A 74 -17.76 -6.36 26.77
CA LEU A 74 -18.78 -7.03 25.95
C LEU A 74 -19.39 -6.09 24.91
N GLU A 75 -19.64 -4.83 25.26
CA GLU A 75 -20.11 -3.81 24.32
C GLU A 75 -19.05 -3.55 23.24
N GLN A 76 -17.78 -3.43 23.63
CA GLN A 76 -16.65 -3.27 22.70
C GLN A 76 -16.47 -4.47 21.77
N LEU A 77 -16.67 -5.69 22.27
CA LEU A 77 -16.69 -6.91 21.46
C LEU A 77 -17.82 -6.87 20.43
N GLU A 78 -19.02 -6.44 20.82
CA GLU A 78 -20.15 -6.31 19.90
C GLU A 78 -19.92 -5.24 18.84
N ASP A 79 -19.30 -4.11 19.19
CA ASP A 79 -18.93 -3.08 18.23
C ASP A 79 -17.87 -3.57 17.22
N ALA A 80 -16.87 -4.32 17.70
CA ALA A 80 -15.89 -4.96 16.82
C ALA A 80 -16.56 -5.96 15.87
N LEU A 81 -17.55 -6.73 16.35
CA LEU A 81 -18.34 -7.64 15.52
C LEU A 81 -19.22 -6.88 14.50
N ARG A 82 -19.80 -5.72 14.85
CA ARG A 82 -20.56 -4.89 13.90
C ARG A 82 -19.67 -4.38 12.76
N ARG A 83 -18.47 -3.84 13.08
CA ARG A 83 -17.49 -3.44 12.07
C ARG A 83 -17.05 -4.62 11.19
N SER A 84 -16.88 -5.78 11.82
CA SER A 84 -16.53 -7.03 11.14
C SER A 84 -17.60 -7.51 10.18
N TYR A 85 -18.88 -7.36 10.52
CA TYR A 85 -19.98 -7.61 9.59
C TYR A 85 -19.94 -6.69 8.38
N VAL A 86 -19.69 -5.38 8.57
CA VAL A 86 -19.55 -4.44 7.45
C VAL A 86 -18.39 -4.83 6.54
N LEU A 87 -17.24 -5.22 7.11
CA LEU A 87 -16.09 -5.72 6.33
C LEU A 87 -16.47 -6.93 5.48
N VAL A 88 -17.10 -7.95 6.08
CA VAL A 88 -17.46 -9.19 5.37
C VAL A 88 -18.56 -8.95 4.33
N SER A 89 -19.59 -8.17 4.67
CA SER A 89 -20.66 -7.79 3.74
C SER A 89 -20.13 -6.97 2.56
N SER A 90 -19.10 -6.14 2.77
CA SER A 90 -18.48 -5.38 1.66
C SER A 90 -17.88 -6.28 0.57
N CYS A 91 -17.49 -7.51 0.91
CA CYS A 91 -16.97 -8.51 -0.04
C CYS A 91 -18.06 -9.11 -0.95
N GLN A 92 -19.33 -8.76 -0.74
CA GLN A 92 -20.48 -9.22 -1.52
C GLN A 92 -20.95 -8.15 -2.52
N ASP A 93 -21.21 -6.93 -2.05
CA ASP A 93 -22.06 -5.98 -2.79
C ASP A 93 -21.32 -4.76 -3.39
N ARG A 94 -20.03 -4.59 -3.10
CA ARG A 94 -19.24 -3.47 -3.67
C ARG A 94 -18.76 -3.75 -5.11
N SER A 95 -18.25 -2.71 -5.78
CA SER A 95 -17.58 -2.86 -7.08
C SER A 95 -16.49 -3.93 -6.97
N TYR A 96 -16.51 -4.86 -7.92
CA TYR A 96 -15.47 -5.88 -8.06
C TYR A 96 -14.09 -5.23 -8.26
N LEU A 97 -14.00 -4.22 -9.14
CA LEU A 97 -12.74 -3.52 -9.43
C LEU A 97 -12.21 -2.75 -8.22
N TYR A 98 -13.09 -2.11 -7.44
CA TYR A 98 -12.71 -1.48 -6.18
C TYR A 98 -12.16 -2.50 -5.18
N LEU A 99 -12.87 -3.61 -4.94
CA LEU A 99 -12.41 -4.64 -4.01
C LEU A 99 -11.08 -5.26 -4.44
N LEU A 100 -10.90 -5.46 -5.74
CA LEU A 100 -9.64 -5.93 -6.31
C LEU A 100 -8.50 -4.93 -6.07
N ALA A 101 -8.72 -3.64 -6.33
CA ALA A 101 -7.73 -2.59 -6.07
C ALA A 101 -7.41 -2.43 -4.56
N MET A 102 -8.39 -2.70 -3.69
CA MET A 102 -8.25 -2.61 -2.24
C MET A 102 -7.83 -3.93 -1.58
N GLY A 103 -7.46 -4.95 -2.35
CA GLY A 103 -7.30 -6.33 -1.87
C GLY A 103 -6.36 -6.48 -0.66
N TRP A 104 -5.18 -5.87 -0.69
CA TRP A 104 -4.23 -5.89 0.44
C TRP A 104 -4.77 -5.18 1.68
N ASN A 105 -5.51 -4.10 1.48
CA ASN A 105 -6.12 -3.36 2.58
C ASN A 105 -7.20 -4.20 3.24
N ILE A 106 -8.04 -4.89 2.46
CA ILE A 106 -9.05 -5.83 2.98
C ILE A 106 -8.39 -6.97 3.78
N VAL A 107 -7.30 -7.54 3.27
CA VAL A 107 -6.52 -8.57 3.99
C VAL A 107 -6.00 -8.03 5.32
N TYR A 108 -5.48 -6.81 5.34
CA TYR A 108 -5.05 -6.15 6.56
C TYR A 108 -6.22 -5.95 7.54
N GLN A 109 -7.41 -5.55 7.05
CA GLN A 109 -8.59 -5.38 7.90
C GLN A 109 -9.05 -6.68 8.55
N PHE A 110 -8.99 -7.82 7.85
CA PHE A 110 -9.29 -9.12 8.48
C PHE A 110 -8.34 -9.44 9.64
N ARG A 111 -7.03 -9.18 9.47
CA ARG A 111 -6.03 -9.35 10.53
C ARG A 111 -6.30 -8.42 11.72
N LYS A 112 -6.58 -7.14 11.44
CA LYS A 112 -6.91 -6.12 12.45
C LYS A 112 -8.16 -6.53 13.24
N ALA A 113 -9.24 -6.89 12.54
CA ALA A 113 -10.51 -7.29 13.14
C ALA A 113 -10.37 -8.54 14.03
N GLN A 114 -9.68 -9.58 13.56
CA GLN A 114 -9.44 -10.77 14.39
C GLN A 114 -8.65 -10.41 15.66
N THR A 115 -7.58 -9.62 15.52
CA THR A 115 -6.73 -9.23 16.66
C THR A 115 -7.51 -8.42 17.70
N GLU A 116 -8.35 -7.50 17.24
CA GLU A 116 -9.20 -6.67 18.08
C GLU A 116 -10.22 -7.52 18.85
N ILE A 117 -10.92 -8.44 18.16
CA ILE A 117 -11.88 -9.36 18.77
C ILE A 117 -11.21 -10.29 19.79
N ASP A 118 -10.06 -10.89 19.42
CA ASP A 118 -9.27 -11.75 20.31
C ASP A 118 -8.87 -11.03 21.59
N ARG A 119 -8.51 -9.74 21.48
CA ARG A 119 -8.13 -8.91 22.64
C ARG A 119 -9.30 -8.74 23.60
N TYR A 120 -10.48 -8.37 23.12
CA TYR A 120 -11.66 -8.22 23.98
C TYR A 120 -12.09 -9.55 24.60
N LEU A 121 -11.97 -10.63 23.84
CA LEU A 121 -12.23 -11.97 24.33
C LEU A 121 -11.27 -12.41 25.43
N LYS A 122 -10.05 -11.90 25.51
CA LYS A 122 -9.14 -12.23 26.64
C LYS A 122 -9.52 -11.48 27.92
N ILE A 123 -10.11 -10.29 27.79
CA ILE A 123 -10.51 -9.45 28.93
C ILE A 123 -11.72 -10.05 29.66
N ILE A 124 -12.74 -10.51 28.92
CA ILE A 124 -14.00 -11.02 29.51
C ILE A 124 -13.77 -12.22 30.46
N PRO A 125 -13.01 -13.27 30.06
CA PRO A 125 -12.64 -14.37 30.93
C PRO A 125 -11.75 -13.89 32.07
N LEU A 126 -10.76 -13.02 31.89
CA LEU A 126 -9.92 -12.56 33.03
C LEU A 126 -10.73 -11.86 34.14
N ILE A 127 -11.82 -11.17 33.79
CA ILE A 127 -12.72 -10.55 34.76
C ILE A 127 -13.63 -11.59 35.45
N THR A 128 -13.92 -12.72 34.78
CA THR A 128 -14.88 -13.75 35.22
C THR A 128 -14.24 -15.06 35.70
N LEU A 129 -12.95 -15.25 35.45
CA LEU A 129 -12.17 -16.47 35.67
C LEU A 129 -11.33 -16.37 36.93
N VAL A 130 -11.95 -16.59 38.08
CA VAL A 130 -11.17 -17.26 39.12
C VAL A 130 -11.25 -18.79 39.01
N ASP A 131 -12.32 -19.45 38.48
CA ASP A 131 -12.41 -20.93 38.59
C ASP A 131 -13.13 -21.74 37.46
N ASN A 132 -12.91 -21.49 36.16
CA ASN A 132 -13.47 -22.37 35.10
C ASN A 132 -12.42 -22.94 34.12
N ALA A 133 -11.96 -24.16 34.39
CA ALA A 133 -10.96 -24.87 33.58
C ALA A 133 -11.39 -25.11 32.12
N ARG A 134 -12.68 -25.37 31.88
CA ARG A 134 -13.22 -25.63 30.53
C ARG A 134 -13.21 -24.37 29.65
N VAL A 135 -13.48 -23.22 30.25
CA VAL A 135 -13.40 -21.91 29.57
C VAL A 135 -11.95 -21.60 29.19
N ARG A 136 -11.00 -21.89 30.09
CA ARG A 136 -9.56 -21.70 29.85
C ARG A 136 -9.08 -22.51 28.65
N GLU A 137 -9.39 -23.81 28.59
CA GLU A 137 -9.00 -24.69 27.47
C GLU A 137 -9.51 -24.18 26.11
N ARG A 138 -10.77 -23.71 26.06
CA ARG A 138 -11.34 -23.15 24.83
C ARG A 138 -10.71 -21.83 24.42
N LEU A 139 -10.40 -20.97 25.38
CA LEU A 139 -9.71 -19.71 25.11
C LEU A 139 -8.32 -19.97 24.52
N GLU A 140 -7.60 -20.98 25.02
CA GLU A 140 -6.33 -21.40 24.43
C GLU A 140 -6.50 -21.94 23.00
N HIS A 141 -7.57 -22.68 22.72
CA HIS A 141 -7.86 -23.13 21.36
C HIS A 141 -8.12 -21.95 20.41
N ILE A 142 -8.88 -20.94 20.85
CA ILE A 142 -9.13 -19.71 20.08
C ILE A 142 -7.83 -18.93 19.89
N ASP A 143 -6.98 -18.82 20.92
CA ASP A 143 -5.72 -18.09 20.81
C ASP A 143 -4.76 -18.75 19.81
N ARG A 144 -4.76 -20.09 19.75
CA ARG A 144 -4.01 -20.85 18.74
C ARG A 144 -4.59 -20.73 17.33
N ASP A 145 -5.85 -20.34 17.16
CA ASP A 145 -6.52 -20.20 15.87
C ASP A 145 -6.15 -18.89 15.14
N LYS A 146 -4.85 -18.68 14.90
CA LYS A 146 -4.33 -17.56 14.12
C LYS A 146 -4.52 -17.80 12.63
N ARG A 147 -5.64 -17.32 12.08
CA ARG A 147 -5.97 -17.51 10.66
C ARG A 147 -5.00 -16.72 9.79
N GLU A 148 -4.52 -17.39 8.75
CA GLU A 148 -3.74 -16.75 7.70
C GLU A 148 -4.67 -16.14 6.65
N TYR A 149 -4.65 -14.81 6.56
CA TYR A 149 -5.36 -14.04 5.53
C TYR A 149 -4.41 -13.68 4.40
N THR A 150 -4.79 -14.01 3.16
CA THR A 150 -3.96 -13.86 1.96
C THR A 150 -4.72 -13.12 0.86
N PHE A 151 -4.01 -12.40 0.00
CA PHE A 151 -4.55 -11.92 -1.26
C PHE A 151 -4.16 -12.90 -2.36
N ASP A 152 -5.10 -13.30 -3.22
CA ASP A 152 -4.86 -14.33 -4.23
C ASP A 152 -3.82 -13.85 -5.26
N ASP A 153 -2.87 -14.71 -5.62
CA ASP A 153 -1.76 -14.34 -6.51
C ASP A 153 -2.22 -13.98 -7.93
N GLU A 154 -3.31 -14.59 -8.41
CA GLU A 154 -3.90 -14.24 -9.70
C GLU A 154 -4.65 -12.90 -9.61
N GLU A 155 -5.38 -12.66 -8.52
CA GLU A 155 -6.00 -11.35 -8.25
C GLU A 155 -4.96 -10.23 -8.10
N LYS A 156 -3.81 -10.52 -7.49
CA LYS A 156 -2.67 -9.60 -7.36
C LYS A 156 -2.10 -9.20 -8.72
N LYS A 157 -1.89 -10.16 -9.63
CA LYS A 157 -1.43 -9.84 -11.00
C LYS A 157 -2.41 -8.94 -11.74
N VAL A 158 -3.71 -9.18 -11.59
CA VAL A 158 -4.75 -8.33 -12.20
C VAL A 158 -4.74 -6.94 -11.57
N GLN A 159 -4.62 -6.84 -10.24
CA GLN A 159 -4.49 -5.56 -9.53
C GLN A 159 -3.27 -4.76 -10.02
N ASP A 160 -2.09 -5.39 -10.08
CA ASP A 160 -0.84 -4.74 -10.48
C ASP A 160 -0.97 -4.14 -11.88
N VAL A 161 -1.60 -4.85 -12.82
CA VAL A 161 -1.83 -4.31 -14.16
C VAL A 161 -2.86 -3.18 -14.14
N LEU A 162 -4.00 -3.33 -13.46
CA LEU A 162 -5.03 -2.29 -13.41
C LEU A 162 -4.58 -0.98 -12.76
N LEU A 163 -3.63 -1.06 -11.83
CA LEU A 163 -3.04 0.08 -11.15
C LEU A 163 -1.73 0.54 -11.81
N ASN A 164 -1.45 0.15 -13.06
CA ASN A 164 -0.34 0.70 -13.85
C ASN A 164 -0.75 1.94 -14.67
N PRO A 165 0.13 2.95 -14.81
CA PRO A 165 -0.26 4.27 -15.32
C PRO A 165 -0.48 4.32 -16.82
N ASP A 166 0.08 3.38 -17.58
CA ASP A 166 0.01 3.38 -19.04
C ASP A 166 -1.09 2.44 -19.55
N PRO A 167 -2.26 2.97 -20.00
CA PRO A 167 -3.34 2.15 -20.52
C PRO A 167 -2.93 1.49 -21.86
N SER A 168 -2.48 0.24 -21.78
CA SER A 168 -2.23 -0.62 -22.95
C SER A 168 -3.40 -1.55 -23.27
N ASP A 169 -3.38 -2.18 -24.45
CA ASP A 169 -4.31 -3.26 -24.86
C ASP A 169 -4.41 -4.40 -23.83
N SER A 170 -3.37 -4.55 -23.00
CA SER A 170 -3.34 -5.45 -21.85
C SER A 170 -4.49 -5.21 -20.87
N HIS A 171 -4.83 -3.95 -20.57
CA HIS A 171 -5.93 -3.60 -19.66
C HIS A 171 -7.28 -4.10 -20.18
N LYS A 172 -7.53 -3.92 -21.48
CA LYS A 172 -8.77 -4.39 -22.12
C LYS A 172 -8.90 -5.90 -22.03
N MET A 173 -7.82 -6.64 -22.32
CA MET A 173 -7.81 -8.11 -22.24
C MET A 173 -8.01 -8.60 -20.80
N ILE A 174 -7.33 -7.97 -19.84
CA ILE A 174 -7.40 -8.35 -18.42
C ILE A 174 -8.76 -8.01 -17.82
N LEU A 175 -9.31 -6.83 -18.09
CA LEU A 175 -10.67 -6.46 -17.68
C LEU A 175 -11.71 -7.37 -18.29
N LYS A 176 -11.59 -7.70 -19.59
CA LYS A 176 -12.50 -8.63 -20.25
C LYS A 176 -12.48 -9.99 -19.57
N LYS A 177 -11.28 -10.53 -19.30
CA LYS A 177 -11.14 -11.82 -18.62
C LYS A 177 -11.71 -11.77 -17.20
N SER A 178 -11.32 -10.78 -16.40
CA SER A 178 -11.71 -10.69 -14.98
C SER A 178 -13.20 -10.41 -14.80
N LEU A 179 -13.77 -9.47 -15.55
CA LEU A 179 -15.20 -9.15 -15.48
C LEU A 179 -16.08 -10.29 -16.00
N SER A 180 -15.66 -11.02 -17.04
CA SER A 180 -16.43 -12.18 -17.52
C SER A 180 -16.52 -13.29 -16.47
N CYS A 181 -15.47 -13.47 -15.65
CA CYS A 181 -15.49 -14.43 -14.54
C CYS A 181 -16.39 -13.95 -13.39
N SER A 182 -16.35 -12.67 -13.06
CA SER A 182 -17.11 -12.07 -11.94
C SER A 182 -18.59 -11.83 -12.26
N TYR A 183 -18.92 -11.70 -13.54
CA TYR A 183 -20.25 -11.47 -14.10
C TYR A 183 -20.58 -12.50 -15.20
N PRO A 184 -20.73 -13.78 -14.86
CA PRO A 184 -20.88 -14.86 -15.85
C PRO A 184 -22.17 -14.77 -16.70
N ASN A 185 -23.16 -14.00 -16.22
CA ASN A 185 -24.48 -13.88 -16.85
C ASN A 185 -24.67 -12.57 -17.63
N LEU A 186 -23.67 -11.70 -17.68
CA LEU A 186 -23.74 -10.41 -18.36
C LEU A 186 -22.77 -10.37 -19.53
N LYS A 187 -23.10 -9.58 -20.55
CA LYS A 187 -22.13 -9.26 -21.62
C LYS A 187 -21.05 -8.34 -21.06
N PHE A 188 -19.87 -8.36 -21.69
CA PHE A 188 -18.74 -7.56 -21.23
C PHE A 188 -19.05 -6.05 -21.21
N ASP A 189 -19.76 -5.52 -22.20
CA ASP A 189 -20.18 -4.11 -22.25
C ASP A 189 -21.14 -3.75 -21.11
N GLU A 190 -22.07 -4.64 -20.79
CA GLU A 190 -23.02 -4.49 -19.68
C GLU A 190 -22.32 -4.58 -18.32
N ALA A 191 -21.44 -5.56 -18.13
CA ALA A 191 -20.67 -5.75 -16.90
C ALA A 191 -19.69 -4.57 -16.64
N LEU A 192 -19.06 -4.05 -17.70
CA LEU A 192 -18.18 -2.89 -17.61
C LEU A 192 -18.95 -1.63 -17.20
N LYS A 193 -20.17 -1.45 -17.74
CA LYS A 193 -21.06 -0.35 -17.37
C LYS A 193 -21.51 -0.47 -15.91
N GLU A 194 -21.95 -1.65 -15.48
CA GLU A 194 -22.38 -1.89 -14.09
C GLU A 194 -21.23 -1.64 -13.09
N GLU A 195 -20.00 -2.05 -13.43
CA GLU A 195 -18.84 -1.75 -12.59
C GLU A 195 -18.51 -0.26 -12.52
N ASN A 196 -18.63 0.48 -13.63
CA ASN A 196 -18.43 1.93 -13.62
C ASN A 196 -19.48 2.62 -12.73
N GLU A 197 -20.76 2.25 -12.84
CA GLU A 197 -21.83 2.77 -11.98
C GLU A 197 -21.54 2.51 -10.48
N LYS A 198 -21.06 1.30 -10.14
CA LYS A 198 -20.65 0.98 -8.76
C LYS A 198 -19.43 1.77 -8.31
N LEU A 199 -18.44 1.99 -9.18
CA LEU A 199 -17.26 2.80 -8.87
C LEU A 199 -17.63 4.27 -8.60
N GLN A 200 -18.61 4.82 -9.32
CA GLN A 200 -19.12 6.18 -9.06
C GLN A 200 -19.76 6.28 -7.67
N ILE A 201 -20.51 5.25 -7.25
CA ILE A 201 -21.07 5.19 -5.89
C ILE A 201 -19.96 5.09 -4.84
N GLU A 202 -18.93 4.26 -5.05
CA GLU A 202 -17.79 4.18 -4.15
C GLU A 202 -17.00 5.51 -4.09
N LEU A 203 -16.88 6.23 -5.21
CA LEU A 203 -16.24 7.55 -5.25
C LEU A 203 -17.00 8.56 -4.39
N GLN A 204 -18.33 8.62 -4.54
CA GLN A 204 -19.18 9.50 -3.73
C GLN A 204 -19.06 9.18 -2.24
N ARG A 205 -19.04 7.90 -1.86
CA ARG A 205 -18.80 7.46 -0.47
C ARG A 205 -17.42 7.87 0.04
N SER A 206 -16.39 7.73 -0.78
CA SER A 206 -15.03 8.11 -0.41
C SER A 206 -14.89 9.62 -0.23
N GLN A 207 -15.57 10.40 -1.07
CA GLN A 207 -15.61 11.87 -0.98
C GLN A 207 -16.36 12.34 0.27
N SER A 208 -17.51 11.75 0.59
CA SER A 208 -18.24 12.09 1.82
C SER A 208 -17.41 11.82 3.07
N ASN A 209 -16.51 10.84 3.00
CA ASN A 209 -15.61 10.45 4.08
C ASN A 209 -14.27 11.21 4.05
N MET A 210 -14.07 12.14 3.11
CA MET A 210 -12.84 12.91 2.93
C MET A 210 -11.58 12.03 2.73
N ASP A 211 -11.75 10.82 2.18
CA ASP A 211 -10.64 9.90 1.93
C ASP A 211 -10.03 10.16 0.54
N ILE A 212 -9.07 11.09 0.51
CA ILE A 212 -8.38 11.51 -0.73
C ILE A 212 -7.68 10.34 -1.41
N GLY A 213 -7.03 9.46 -0.64
CA GLY A 213 -6.27 8.35 -1.20
C GLY A 213 -7.16 7.30 -1.88
N GLN A 214 -8.32 6.99 -1.29
CA GLN A 214 -9.30 6.13 -1.95
C GLN A 214 -9.95 6.83 -3.16
N CYS A 215 -10.21 8.13 -3.10
CA CYS A 215 -10.72 8.88 -4.25
C CYS A 215 -9.78 8.76 -5.46
N GLU A 216 -8.47 8.92 -5.27
CA GLU A 216 -7.47 8.81 -6.34
C GLU A 216 -7.48 7.42 -7.00
N VAL A 217 -7.52 6.36 -6.19
CA VAL A 217 -7.59 4.98 -6.69
C VAL A 217 -8.88 4.76 -7.48
N ILE A 218 -10.03 5.22 -6.97
CA ILE A 218 -11.33 5.03 -7.62
C ILE A 218 -11.41 5.83 -8.93
N GLN A 219 -10.97 7.09 -8.94
CA GLN A 219 -10.93 7.93 -10.15
C GLN A 219 -10.08 7.28 -11.24
N ARG A 220 -8.96 6.67 -10.87
CA ARG A 220 -8.14 5.92 -11.80
C ARG A 220 -8.86 4.71 -12.39
N LEU A 221 -9.53 3.92 -11.55
CA LEU A 221 -10.31 2.76 -12.01
C LEU A 221 -11.41 3.21 -12.99
N ILE A 222 -12.10 4.30 -12.68
CA ILE A 222 -13.09 4.92 -13.58
C ILE A 222 -12.44 5.25 -14.93
N GLY A 223 -11.31 5.96 -14.94
CA GLY A 223 -10.60 6.31 -16.18
C GLY A 223 -10.20 5.09 -17.02
N VAL A 224 -9.73 4.00 -16.39
CA VAL A 224 -9.43 2.75 -17.10
C VAL A 224 -10.70 2.13 -17.70
N THR A 225 -11.81 2.10 -16.95
CA THR A 225 -13.08 1.56 -17.47
C THR A 225 -13.64 2.38 -18.63
N GLU A 226 -13.54 3.71 -18.58
CA GLU A 226 -14.01 4.61 -19.64
C GLU A 226 -13.15 4.52 -20.91
N ALA A 227 -11.83 4.44 -20.76
CA ALA A 227 -10.91 4.23 -21.87
C ALA A 227 -11.19 2.91 -22.60
N VAL A 228 -11.43 1.83 -21.84
CA VAL A 228 -11.80 0.54 -22.43
C VAL A 228 -13.17 0.58 -23.09
N ALA A 229 -14.17 1.25 -22.47
CA ALA A 229 -15.50 1.40 -23.05
C ALA A 229 -15.47 2.15 -24.39
N SER A 230 -14.67 3.23 -24.47
CA SER A 230 -14.49 4.03 -25.69
C SER A 230 -13.79 3.26 -26.82
N SER A 231 -13.01 2.24 -26.49
CA SER A 231 -12.33 1.36 -27.47
C SER A 231 -13.21 0.23 -28.01
N LEU A 232 -14.45 0.08 -27.52
CA LEU A 232 -15.40 -0.89 -28.04
C LEU A 232 -16.05 -0.33 -29.31
N PRO A 233 -16.18 -1.14 -30.38
CA PRO A 233 -16.88 -0.68 -31.58
C PRO A 233 -18.31 -0.28 -31.22
N GLU A 234 -18.71 0.94 -31.57
CA GLU A 234 -20.09 1.40 -31.43
C GLU A 234 -21.03 0.39 -32.08
N LYS A 235 -22.00 -0.12 -31.31
CA LYS A 235 -23.17 -0.77 -31.90
C LYS A 235 -23.82 0.30 -32.78
N CYS A 236 -23.71 0.13 -34.09
CA CYS A 236 -24.47 0.90 -35.07
C CYS A 236 -25.97 0.65 -34.82
N THR A 237 -26.61 1.51 -34.04
CA THR A 237 -28.07 1.55 -33.92
C THR A 237 -28.63 2.37 -35.07
N GLN A 238 -29.33 1.67 -35.96
CA GLN A 238 -30.01 2.17 -37.15
C GLN A 238 -31.00 3.29 -36.83
N HIS A 239 -31.05 4.33 -37.68
CA HIS A 239 -32.32 4.87 -38.18
C HIS A 239 -32.17 5.58 -39.53
N SER A 240 -32.70 4.91 -40.56
CA SER A 240 -33.40 5.41 -41.76
C SER A 240 -33.12 6.83 -42.28
N ASN A 241 -32.66 6.92 -43.55
CA ASN A 241 -33.48 7.42 -44.67
C ASN A 241 -32.65 7.58 -45.96
N SER A 242 -32.84 6.69 -46.93
CA SER A 242 -32.84 7.10 -48.34
C SER A 242 -33.63 6.11 -49.19
N ARG A 243 -34.36 6.67 -50.13
CA ARG A 243 -35.47 6.10 -50.88
C ARG A 243 -35.05 5.02 -51.88
N LYS A 244 -35.97 4.07 -52.08
CA LYS A 244 -36.05 3.18 -53.25
C LYS A 244 -35.79 3.92 -54.56
N VAL A 245 -34.91 3.35 -55.40
CA VAL A 245 -35.16 3.15 -56.84
C VAL A 245 -34.61 1.77 -57.19
N GLY A 246 -35.48 0.90 -57.71
CA GLY A 246 -35.11 -0.44 -58.15
C GLY A 246 -34.60 -0.46 -59.58
N LYS A 247 -33.81 -1.49 -59.91
CA LYS A 247 -33.94 -2.22 -61.18
C LYS A 247 -33.25 -3.57 -61.10
N SER A 248 -33.89 -4.51 -61.78
CA SER A 248 -33.76 -5.96 -61.75
C SER A 248 -32.65 -6.52 -62.67
N HIS A 249 -32.50 -7.85 -62.61
CA HIS A 249 -31.78 -8.78 -63.51
C HIS A 249 -30.29 -9.01 -63.20
N ALA A 250 -29.71 -10.18 -63.39
CA ALA A 250 -30.13 -11.58 -63.54
C ALA A 250 -28.85 -12.44 -63.46
N ASP A 251 -29.01 -13.71 -63.11
CA ASP A 251 -28.12 -14.89 -63.24
C ASP A 251 -26.75 -14.76 -63.94
N SER A 252 -25.73 -15.44 -63.37
CA SER A 252 -25.10 -16.67 -63.94
C SER A 252 -23.73 -16.97 -63.31
N ASN A 253 -23.44 -18.26 -63.19
CA ASN A 253 -22.23 -18.95 -62.71
C ASN A 253 -20.90 -18.52 -63.37
N ASP A 254 -19.75 -18.66 -62.70
CA ASP A 254 -18.81 -19.79 -62.92
C ASP A 254 -17.50 -19.72 -62.10
N GLU A 255 -16.87 -20.89 -61.96
CA GLU A 255 -15.70 -21.28 -61.17
C GLU A 255 -14.32 -20.63 -61.48
N LYS A 256 -13.39 -20.91 -60.55
CA LYS A 256 -11.89 -20.95 -60.59
C LYS A 256 -11.23 -19.78 -59.85
N GLY A 257 -10.22 -19.96 -58.99
CA GLY A 257 -9.32 -21.10 -58.79
C GLY A 257 -7.86 -20.64 -58.89
N HIS A 258 -7.27 -20.32 -57.73
CA HIS A 258 -5.83 -20.47 -57.39
C HIS A 258 -4.77 -19.42 -57.86
N PRO A 259 -3.56 -19.40 -57.23
CA PRO A 259 -2.97 -18.22 -56.56
C PRO A 259 -1.54 -17.86 -57.04
N TYR A 260 -0.98 -16.73 -56.57
CA TYR A 260 0.47 -16.48 -56.46
C TYR A 260 0.69 -15.19 -55.63
N ASP A 261 1.38 -15.18 -54.49
CA ASP A 261 2.84 -15.10 -54.28
C ASP A 261 3.55 -13.92 -54.98
N GLY A 262 4.35 -13.20 -54.20
CA GLY A 262 4.97 -11.93 -54.56
C GLY A 262 5.77 -11.30 -53.41
N SER A 263 6.75 -12.04 -52.90
CA SER A 263 7.93 -11.50 -52.21
C SER A 263 8.62 -10.42 -53.07
N TYR A 264 9.04 -9.29 -52.48
CA TYR A 264 10.36 -8.67 -52.72
C TYR A 264 10.79 -7.82 -51.52
N GLN A 265 12.07 -7.93 -51.21
CA GLN A 265 12.79 -7.37 -50.08
C GLN A 265 13.84 -6.36 -50.61
N PHE A 266 14.15 -5.37 -49.76
CA PHE A 266 15.42 -4.62 -49.67
C PHE A 266 15.67 -3.47 -50.68
N ASP A 267 15.90 -2.25 -50.17
CA ASP A 267 17.27 -1.74 -50.08
C ASP A 267 17.47 -0.50 -49.19
N LYS A 268 18.71 -0.35 -48.70
CA LYS A 268 19.23 0.64 -47.73
C LYS A 268 19.88 1.87 -48.41
N ASN A 269 20.17 2.87 -47.56
CA ASN A 269 21.15 3.98 -47.66
C ASN A 269 20.56 5.34 -48.08
N ALA A 270 20.95 6.52 -47.57
CA ALA A 270 21.80 6.95 -46.44
C ALA A 270 21.69 8.49 -46.32
N VAL A 271 22.28 9.04 -45.25
CA VAL A 271 22.82 10.43 -45.08
C VAL A 271 21.88 11.57 -44.64
N SER A 272 21.97 11.87 -43.34
CA SER A 272 22.27 13.18 -42.69
C SER A 272 21.83 14.49 -43.35
N SER A 273 21.06 15.28 -42.59
CA SER A 273 21.28 16.73 -42.43
C SER A 273 20.73 17.24 -41.10
N SER A 274 21.63 17.72 -40.24
CA SER A 274 21.36 18.52 -39.04
C SER A 274 21.49 20.01 -39.37
N CYS A 275 20.66 20.86 -38.74
CA CYS A 275 20.96 22.25 -38.38
C CYS A 275 20.10 22.58 -37.13
N ARG A 276 20.69 22.71 -35.92
CA ARG A 276 21.41 23.87 -35.33
C ARG A 276 20.48 25.03 -34.92
N ASN A 277 20.59 25.42 -33.64
CA ASN A 277 21.19 26.70 -33.21
C ASN A 277 21.43 26.62 -31.68
N MET A 278 22.70 26.62 -31.22
CA MET A 278 23.66 27.75 -31.00
C MET A 278 23.52 28.27 -29.56
N SER A 279 24.42 27.93 -28.63
CA SER A 279 25.82 28.39 -28.41
C SER A 279 25.85 29.40 -27.24
N THR A 280 26.86 29.50 -26.37
CA THR A 280 28.29 29.67 -26.67
C THR A 280 29.11 29.51 -25.37
N ILE A 281 30.25 28.81 -25.44
CA ILE A 281 31.41 28.94 -24.52
C ILE A 281 32.56 29.54 -25.36
N PRO A 282 33.49 30.31 -24.78
CA PRO A 282 34.91 29.88 -24.73
C PRO A 282 35.58 30.37 -23.42
N SER A 283 36.83 30.10 -23.01
CA SER A 283 37.98 29.21 -23.28
C SER A 283 39.05 29.67 -22.26
N GLY A 284 39.93 28.78 -21.77
CA GLY A 284 40.77 29.00 -20.59
C GLY A 284 42.00 29.93 -20.73
N CYS A 285 42.59 30.27 -19.56
CA CYS A 285 44.03 30.18 -19.24
C CYS A 285 44.29 30.55 -17.76
N ASP A 286 45.36 29.97 -17.23
CA ASP A 286 45.85 29.84 -15.85
C ASP A 286 45.92 31.06 -14.90
N LEU A 287 46.03 30.71 -13.61
CA LEU A 287 46.72 31.37 -12.47
C LEU A 287 45.87 31.99 -11.34
N ILE A 288 46.13 31.42 -10.15
CA ILE A 288 46.03 31.97 -8.78
C ILE A 288 44.67 31.85 -8.06
N SER A 289 44.62 30.82 -7.22
CA SER A 289 44.10 30.78 -5.86
C SER A 289 43.23 31.96 -5.42
N LYS A 290 41.92 31.72 -5.32
CA LYS A 290 41.07 32.38 -4.32
C LYS A 290 40.15 31.34 -3.69
N GLU A 291 40.48 31.04 -2.45
CA GLU A 291 39.68 30.37 -1.45
C GLU A 291 38.35 31.15 -1.31
N SER A 292 37.31 30.72 -2.00
CA SER A 292 35.95 31.08 -1.67
C SER A 292 35.39 29.93 -0.85
N GLN A 293 35.08 30.18 0.41
CA GLN A 293 34.26 29.29 1.25
C GLN A 293 32.94 28.99 0.52
N GLY A 294 32.93 27.92 -0.25
CA GLY A 294 31.75 27.39 -0.90
C GLY A 294 30.91 26.67 0.14
N HIS A 295 29.61 26.92 0.13
CA HIS A 295 28.68 25.99 0.76
C HIS A 295 28.66 24.71 -0.08
N ASP A 296 28.92 23.59 0.56
CA ASP A 296 28.91 22.29 -0.12
C ASP A 296 27.46 21.79 -0.27
N GLU A 297 27.21 20.97 -1.29
CA GLU A 297 25.97 20.20 -1.42
C GLU A 297 26.12 18.82 -0.75
N TRP A 298 25.01 18.14 -0.49
CA TRP A 298 25.04 16.75 -0.02
C TRP A 298 25.74 15.87 -1.06
N HIS A 299 26.73 15.06 -0.66
CA HIS A 299 27.44 14.17 -1.58
C HIS A 299 26.62 12.92 -1.98
N SER A 300 25.52 12.65 -1.28
CA SER A 300 24.61 11.53 -1.55
C SER A 300 23.17 12.00 -1.68
N ASP A 301 22.45 11.46 -2.67
CA ASP A 301 21.03 11.73 -2.87
C ASP A 301 20.15 11.15 -1.74
N LEU A 302 19.05 11.85 -1.41
CA LEU A 302 18.09 11.46 -0.37
C LEU A 302 17.44 10.08 -0.63
N LEU A 303 17.36 9.65 -1.89
CA LEU A 303 16.84 8.35 -2.32
C LEU A 303 17.93 7.35 -2.74
N GLY A 304 19.21 7.65 -2.50
CA GLY A 304 20.34 6.77 -2.80
C GLY A 304 20.51 5.57 -1.85
N CYS A 305 19.47 5.17 -1.12
CA CYS A 305 19.57 4.11 -0.10
C CYS A 305 19.98 2.74 -0.68
N CYS A 306 19.69 2.49 -1.97
CA CYS A 306 20.03 1.28 -2.70
C CYS A 306 21.54 1.09 -2.96
N SER A 307 22.38 2.10 -2.77
CA SER A 307 23.83 2.00 -2.99
C SER A 307 24.56 1.21 -1.89
N GLU A 308 23.95 1.05 -0.70
CA GLU A 308 24.44 0.19 0.38
C GLU A 308 23.25 -0.46 1.13
N PRO A 309 22.70 -1.55 0.59
CA PRO A 309 21.47 -2.15 1.11
C PRO A 309 21.60 -2.65 2.55
N TYR A 310 22.81 -3.04 2.97
CA TYR A 310 23.08 -3.50 4.34
C TYR A 310 22.90 -2.39 5.38
N LEU A 311 23.39 -1.18 5.11
CA LEU A 311 23.26 -0.04 6.02
C LEU A 311 21.80 0.45 6.08
N CYS A 312 21.11 0.41 4.94
CA CYS A 312 19.68 0.71 4.87
C CYS A 312 18.84 -0.28 5.70
N LEU A 313 19.07 -1.58 5.51
CA LEU A 313 18.37 -2.64 6.26
C LEU A 313 18.67 -2.56 7.77
N LYS A 314 19.91 -2.28 8.14
CA LYS A 314 20.32 -2.09 9.53
C LYS A 314 19.64 -0.87 10.17
N THR A 315 19.56 0.24 9.44
CA THR A 315 18.90 1.47 9.92
C THR A 315 17.39 1.30 10.01
N PHE A 316 16.79 0.51 9.12
CA PHE A 316 15.36 0.17 9.18
C PHE A 316 15.02 -0.68 10.41
N LEU A 317 15.83 -1.71 10.70
CA LEU A 317 15.61 -2.61 11.83
C LEU A 317 16.02 -1.98 13.19
N TYR A 318 16.96 -1.04 13.17
CA TYR A 318 17.51 -0.41 14.37
C TYR A 318 17.86 1.08 14.13
N PRO A 319 16.84 1.95 13.94
CA PRO A 319 17.05 3.35 13.57
C PRO A 319 17.76 4.16 14.66
N CYS A 320 17.53 3.81 15.92
CA CYS A 320 18.16 4.42 17.09
C CYS A 320 19.69 4.25 17.11
N GLY A 321 20.23 3.16 16.57
CA GLY A 321 21.68 2.96 16.48
C GLY A 321 22.33 3.86 15.44
N THR A 322 21.70 4.03 14.28
CA THR A 322 22.18 4.97 13.26
C THR A 322 22.00 6.41 13.73
N PHE A 323 20.84 6.73 14.30
CA PHE A 323 20.54 8.05 14.86
C PHE A 323 21.48 8.44 16.00
N SER A 324 21.82 7.53 16.94
CA SER A 324 22.74 7.85 18.04
C SER A 324 24.11 8.26 17.51
N ARG A 325 24.59 7.63 16.43
CA ARG A 325 25.85 7.96 15.80
C ARG A 325 25.80 9.31 15.09
N VAL A 326 24.74 9.57 14.31
CA VAL A 326 24.50 10.87 13.66
C VAL A 326 24.41 12.00 14.70
N ALA A 327 23.58 11.81 15.72
CA ALA A 327 23.37 12.78 16.78
C ALA A 327 24.64 13.03 17.60
N SER A 328 25.48 12.00 17.81
CA SER A 328 26.75 12.15 18.52
C SER A 328 27.69 13.13 17.82
N VAL A 329 27.71 13.06 16.48
CA VAL A 329 28.50 13.97 15.65
C VAL A 329 27.88 15.36 15.64
N ALA A 330 26.56 15.47 15.40
CA ALA A 330 25.86 16.76 15.34
C ALA A 330 25.86 17.53 16.67
N LYS A 331 25.85 16.84 17.81
CA LYS A 331 25.87 17.45 19.16
C LYS A 331 27.28 17.52 19.76
N ASN A 332 28.31 17.03 19.05
CA ASN A 332 29.70 16.96 19.52
C ASN A 332 29.85 16.33 20.93
N ARG A 333 29.06 15.29 21.20
CA ARG A 333 29.03 14.54 22.46
C ARG A 333 28.65 13.10 22.16
N HIS A 334 29.27 12.13 22.82
CA HIS A 334 28.87 10.73 22.69
C HIS A 334 27.43 10.52 23.20
N ILE A 335 26.55 10.01 22.34
CA ILE A 335 25.16 9.66 22.64
C ILE A 335 25.02 8.16 22.52
N THR A 336 24.59 7.53 23.61
CA THR A 336 24.36 6.08 23.62
C THR A 336 23.11 5.72 22.84
N SER A 337 23.02 4.49 22.34
CA SER A 337 21.81 4.04 21.64
C SER A 337 20.59 3.96 22.56
N ALA A 338 20.79 3.70 23.87
CA ALA A 338 19.72 3.74 24.87
C ALA A 338 19.19 5.17 25.10
N GLU A 339 20.07 6.17 25.15
CA GLU A 339 19.71 7.59 25.23
C GLU A 339 18.97 8.04 23.96
N ALA A 340 19.44 7.62 22.78
CA ALA A 340 18.76 7.86 21.51
C ALA A 340 17.38 7.17 21.42
N CYS A 341 17.24 5.95 21.94
CA CYS A 341 15.94 5.27 22.06
C CYS A 341 14.99 6.03 22.97
N ASN A 342 15.47 6.50 24.13
CA ASN A 342 14.65 7.22 25.11
C ASN A 342 14.18 8.56 24.54
N ASP A 343 15.07 9.31 23.87
CA ASP A 343 14.72 10.55 23.18
C ASP A 343 13.69 10.26 22.08
N LEU A 344 13.97 9.31 21.18
CA LEU A 344 13.08 9.00 20.07
C LEU A 344 11.72 8.49 20.57
N MET A 345 11.67 7.71 21.64
CA MET A 345 10.44 7.19 22.26
C MET A 345 9.64 8.31 22.94
N ALA A 346 10.30 9.22 23.67
CA ALA A 346 9.66 10.39 24.28
C ALA A 346 9.03 11.30 23.22
N TYR A 347 9.69 11.51 22.08
CA TYR A 347 9.17 12.32 20.98
C TYR A 347 8.18 11.56 20.08
N SER A 348 8.21 10.22 20.04
CA SER A 348 7.23 9.40 19.31
C SER A 348 5.83 9.42 19.94
N LEU A 349 5.74 9.59 21.27
CA LEU A 349 4.46 9.71 21.98
C LEU A 349 3.69 11.00 21.69
N ILE A 350 4.33 12.01 21.07
CA ILE A 350 3.76 13.33 20.78
C ILE A 350 3.68 13.60 19.26
N LEU A 351 3.82 12.58 18.40
CA LEU A 351 3.94 12.74 16.94
C LEU A 351 5.14 13.63 16.50
N SER A 352 6.14 13.77 17.38
CA SER A 352 7.22 14.78 17.33
C SER A 352 8.58 14.19 16.89
N CYS A 353 8.66 12.90 16.57
CA CYS A 353 9.93 12.25 16.23
C CYS A 353 10.60 12.87 14.98
N CYS A 354 9.82 13.20 13.94
CA CYS A 354 10.33 13.87 12.73
C CYS A 354 10.81 15.30 13.02
N CYS A 355 10.18 16.00 13.97
CA CYS A 355 10.61 17.33 14.41
C CYS A 355 11.94 17.28 15.16
N TYR A 356 12.15 16.24 15.97
CA TYR A 356 13.40 16.05 16.70
C TYR A 356 14.55 15.67 15.77
N THR A 357 14.33 14.69 14.88
CA THR A 357 15.36 14.26 13.91
C THR A 357 15.66 15.34 12.87
N CYS A 358 14.68 16.14 12.44
CA CYS A 358 14.94 17.27 11.53
C CYS A 358 15.78 18.37 12.21
N CYS A 359 15.59 18.62 13.51
CA CYS A 359 16.43 19.56 14.25
C CYS A 359 17.89 19.09 14.33
N VAL A 360 18.11 17.77 14.46
CA VAL A 360 19.45 17.17 14.42
C VAL A 360 20.05 17.27 13.03
N ARG A 361 19.28 16.99 11.96
CA ARG A 361 19.70 17.17 10.56
C ARG A 361 20.12 18.61 10.28
N ARG A 362 19.31 19.59 10.69
CA ARG A 362 19.61 21.01 10.54
C ARG A 362 20.94 21.37 11.20
N LYS A 363 21.17 20.87 12.41
CA LYS A 363 22.41 21.13 13.16
C LYS A 363 23.62 20.46 12.50
N LEU A 364 23.47 19.23 11.99
CA LEU A 364 24.51 18.54 11.23
C LEU A 364 24.88 19.31 9.96
N ARG A 365 23.88 19.77 9.20
CA ARG A 365 24.04 20.57 7.98
C ARG A 365 24.77 21.88 8.24
N GLN A 366 24.42 22.59 9.30
CA GLN A 366 25.12 23.81 9.73
C GLN A 366 26.58 23.52 10.12
N MET A 367 26.84 22.42 10.83
CA MET A 367 28.19 22.04 11.25
C MET A 367 29.08 21.63 10.06
N LEU A 368 28.49 21.01 9.03
CA LEU A 368 29.20 20.55 7.84
C LEU A 368 29.15 21.57 6.68
N ASN A 369 28.62 22.79 6.91
CA ASN A 369 28.46 23.85 5.90
C ASN A 369 27.66 23.44 4.64
N ILE A 370 26.69 22.55 4.79
CA ILE A 370 25.88 22.03 3.68
C ILE A 370 24.65 22.93 3.39
N THR A 371 24.31 23.12 2.12
CA THR A 371 23.16 23.95 1.69
C THR A 371 21.81 23.26 1.97
N GLY A 372 20.78 24.02 2.42
CA GLY A 372 19.42 23.48 2.62
C GLY A 372 18.46 24.39 3.41
N GLY A 373 17.16 24.11 3.30
CA GLY A 373 16.09 24.85 3.98
C GLY A 373 15.46 24.12 5.17
N LEU A 374 14.77 24.87 6.04
CA LEU A 374 13.96 24.32 7.14
C LEU A 374 12.85 23.39 6.65
N CYS A 375 12.23 23.76 5.52
CA CYS A 375 11.19 22.98 4.88
C CYS A 375 11.76 21.66 4.33
N ASP A 376 12.92 21.71 3.68
CA ASP A 376 13.58 20.53 3.11
C ASP A 376 14.01 19.52 4.18
N ASP A 377 14.57 20.02 5.29
CA ASP A 377 15.00 19.19 6.42
C ASP A 377 13.81 18.48 7.10
N PHE A 378 12.65 19.16 7.19
CA PHE A 378 11.42 18.59 7.73
C PHE A 378 10.77 17.59 6.77
N LEU A 379 10.65 17.95 5.49
CA LEU A 379 10.06 17.08 4.45
C LEU A 379 10.88 15.80 4.25
N SER A 380 12.21 15.87 4.34
CA SER A 380 13.08 14.70 4.22
C SER A 380 12.79 13.64 5.31
N HIS A 381 12.61 14.06 6.55
CA HIS A 381 12.29 13.18 7.69
C HIS A 381 10.81 12.76 7.71
N LEU A 382 9.90 13.59 7.19
CA LEU A 382 8.48 13.27 7.05
C LEU A 382 8.22 12.23 5.95
N MET A 383 8.94 12.30 4.83
CA MET A 383 8.78 11.40 3.69
C MET A 383 9.45 10.03 3.92
N CYS A 384 10.68 10.00 4.45
CA CYS A 384 11.36 8.76 4.84
C CYS A 384 12.47 9.01 5.87
N CYS A 385 12.13 8.93 7.17
CA CYS A 385 13.10 9.11 8.26
C CYS A 385 14.31 8.16 8.15
N CYS A 386 14.11 6.90 7.74
CA CYS A 386 15.22 5.95 7.56
C CYS A 386 16.20 6.39 6.46
N CYS A 387 15.67 6.89 5.33
CA CYS A 387 16.47 7.34 4.19
C CYS A 387 17.25 8.61 4.54
N ALA A 388 16.60 9.55 5.24
CA ALA A 388 17.23 10.76 5.73
C ALA A 388 18.39 10.46 6.71
N LEU A 389 18.18 9.53 7.65
CA LEU A 389 19.23 9.10 8.59
C LEU A 389 20.40 8.38 7.90
N VAL A 390 20.13 7.58 6.86
CA VAL A 390 21.18 6.91 6.07
C VAL A 390 21.98 7.94 5.27
N GLN A 391 21.33 8.91 4.63
CA GLN A 391 22.00 9.99 3.91
C GLN A 391 22.89 10.82 4.86
N GLU A 392 22.38 11.16 6.04
CA GLU A 392 23.13 11.89 7.09
C GLU A 392 24.35 11.12 7.58
N TRP A 393 24.20 9.80 7.80
CA TRP A 393 25.32 8.96 8.23
C TRP A 393 26.41 8.85 7.17
N ARG A 394 26.04 8.69 5.89
CA ARG A 394 27.01 8.63 4.79
C ARG A 394 27.81 9.92 4.65
N GLU A 395 27.15 11.06 4.77
CA GLU A 395 27.81 12.37 4.71
C GLU A 395 28.87 12.53 5.82
N VAL A 396 28.55 12.06 7.02
CA VAL A 396 29.50 12.03 8.16
C VAL A 396 30.69 11.12 7.86
N GLU A 397 30.45 9.93 7.29
CA GLU A 397 31.50 8.96 7.01
C GLU A 397 32.46 9.47 5.92
N ILE A 398 31.92 9.97 4.81
CA ILE A 398 32.68 10.55 3.69
C ILE A 398 33.60 11.66 4.21
N ARG A 399 33.04 12.63 4.95
CA ARG A 399 33.81 13.78 5.43
C ARG A 399 34.77 13.45 6.59
N ARG A 400 34.55 12.37 7.35
CA ARG A 400 35.53 11.83 8.32
C ARG A 400 36.71 11.15 7.64
N ILE A 401 36.44 10.38 6.57
CA ILE A 401 37.47 9.66 5.82
C ILE A 401 38.40 10.65 5.09
N TYR A 402 37.84 11.67 4.43
CA TYR A 402 38.66 12.72 3.79
C TYR A 402 39.33 13.69 4.77
N GLY A 403 38.79 13.85 5.99
CA GLY A 403 39.41 14.65 7.05
C GLY A 403 40.58 13.98 7.78
N THR A 404 40.83 12.69 7.54
CA THR A 404 41.84 11.89 8.26
C THR A 404 42.85 11.21 7.33
N GLU A 405 43.23 11.83 6.20
CA GLU A 405 44.50 11.50 5.52
C GLU A 405 45.63 12.43 5.99
N LYS A 406 46.22 12.07 7.13
CA LYS A 406 47.68 12.04 7.37
C LYS A 406 47.95 11.56 8.79
N THR A 407 47.91 10.24 8.98
CA THR A 407 48.78 9.62 9.98
C THR A 407 49.32 8.34 9.36
N ASN A 408 50.46 8.49 8.66
CA ASN A 408 51.25 7.39 8.13
C ASN A 408 51.55 6.41 9.25
N THR A 409 50.93 5.22 9.21
CA THR A 409 51.39 4.07 9.98
C THR A 409 52.21 3.20 9.04
N SER A 410 53.53 3.32 9.15
CA SER A 410 54.48 2.41 8.52
C SER A 410 54.40 1.01 9.16
N PRO A 411 54.58 -0.07 8.39
CA PRO A 411 54.56 -1.43 8.92
C PRO A 411 55.82 -1.69 9.78
N PRO A 412 55.74 -2.56 10.81
CA PRO A 412 56.88 -2.84 11.68
C PRO A 412 57.95 -3.66 10.96
N THR A 413 59.21 -3.44 11.36
CA THR A 413 60.40 -4.14 10.86
C THR A 413 60.34 -5.64 11.18
N PHE A 414 60.59 -6.47 10.17
CA PHE A 414 60.70 -7.93 10.28
C PHE A 414 61.64 -8.34 11.43
N GLN A 415 61.14 -9.14 12.37
CA GLN A 415 61.96 -9.88 13.34
C GLN A 415 62.16 -11.31 12.83
N TYR A 416 63.42 -11.70 12.62
CA TYR A 416 63.81 -13.10 12.44
C TYR A 416 63.82 -13.81 13.80
N MET A 417 63.34 -15.04 13.87
CA MET A 417 63.60 -15.95 15.00
C MET A 417 64.94 -16.64 14.78
N GLU A 418 65.85 -16.48 15.74
CA GLU A 418 67.06 -17.29 15.86
C GLU A 418 66.70 -18.63 16.52
N SER A 419 67.20 -19.72 15.95
CA SER A 419 66.90 -21.12 16.33
C SER A 419 67.74 -21.60 17.51
#